data_AF-H1UYU5-F1
#
_entry.id   AF-H1UYU5-F1
#
_cell.length_a   1.000
_cell.length_b   1.000
_cell.length_c   1.000
_cell.angle_alpha   90.00
_cell.angle_beta   90.00
_cell.angle_gamma   90.00
#
_symmetry.space_group_name_H-M   'P 1'
#
loop_
_entity.id
_entity.type
_entity.pdbx_description
1 polymer ?
#
loop_
_entity_poly.entity_id
_entity_poly.type
_entity_poly.pdbx_seq_one_letter_code
_entity_poly.pdbx_strand_id
1 'polypeptide(L)'
;MSADATHLDVSGIEEICTKSCRTSLSDLRTKIQNDCDPKHDVFDHNLALYPATYIVDRYIYVYDISCYKHRDTGNACDYVLSEWRNDTDSTPRECDDCILGPMQLEVNSPIGHTEARAGEFKAAISSCSVKGYTYTSPPPYVQSQTSTSPESPTVVPQDWSARRMSSECATTYRVQEGDTCDSIAVAQEVPSRDLVEANHKLDGWCGGLEAGMDLCLPAKCKVHPLKPEDSCESLLEAYGAGQKSLAEWNPRLYIQCDNLKAITGYICVG
;
A
#
# COMPACT_ATOMS: atom_id res chain seq x y z
N MET A 1 -6.52 -25.19 -0.07
CA MET A 1 -7.23 -23.91 0.14
C MET A 1 -6.58 -22.95 -0.84
N SER A 2 -7.22 -22.75 -2.00
CA SER A 2 -6.59 -22.09 -3.15
C SER A 2 -6.50 -20.59 -2.91
N ALA A 3 -5.30 -20.04 -3.06
CA ALA A 3 -5.01 -18.63 -3.01
C ALA A 3 -5.43 -17.98 -4.34
N ASP A 4 -6.57 -17.29 -4.35
CA ASP A 4 -6.95 -16.40 -5.44
C ASP A 4 -7.97 -15.36 -4.92
N ALA A 5 -7.53 -14.57 -3.94
CA ALA A 5 -8.37 -13.62 -3.19
C ALA A 5 -8.50 -12.26 -3.90
N THR A 6 -8.79 -12.24 -5.20
CA THR A 6 -8.97 -10.98 -5.97
C THR A 6 -10.38 -10.75 -6.51
N HIS A 7 -11.27 -11.75 -6.45
CA HIS A 7 -12.67 -11.62 -6.88
C HIS A 7 -13.62 -12.09 -5.79
N LEU A 8 -14.75 -11.41 -5.63
CA LEU A 8 -15.80 -11.82 -4.71
C LEU A 8 -16.51 -13.07 -5.24
N ASP A 9 -16.71 -14.06 -4.37
CA ASP A 9 -17.64 -15.15 -4.67
C ASP A 9 -19.10 -14.69 -4.55
N VAL A 10 -20.05 -15.56 -4.91
CA VAL A 10 -21.49 -15.22 -4.90
C VAL A 10 -21.94 -14.70 -3.53
N SER A 11 -21.50 -15.34 -2.45
CA SER A 11 -21.81 -14.90 -1.08
C SER A 11 -21.24 -13.52 -0.77
N GLY A 12 -19.98 -13.26 -1.14
CA GLY A 12 -19.34 -11.96 -0.94
C GLY A 12 -20.01 -10.85 -1.73
N ILE A 13 -20.45 -11.13 -2.96
CA ILE A 13 -21.23 -10.19 -3.78
C ILE A 13 -22.57 -9.87 -3.11
N GLU A 14 -23.32 -10.88 -2.65
CA GLU A 14 -24.62 -10.68 -2.01
C GLU A 14 -24.51 -9.89 -0.69
N GLU A 15 -23.46 -10.12 0.08
CA GLU A 15 -23.22 -9.44 1.35
C GLU A 15 -22.80 -7.98 1.15
N ILE A 16 -21.84 -7.73 0.25
CA ILE A 16 -21.21 -6.41 0.12
C ILE A 16 -21.97 -5.53 -0.88
N CYS A 17 -22.41 -6.07 -2.02
CA CYS A 17 -22.95 -5.29 -3.15
C CYS A 17 -24.41 -4.88 -2.97
N THR A 18 -24.74 -4.37 -1.79
CA THR A 18 -26.06 -3.85 -1.44
C THR A 18 -26.10 -2.35 -1.58
N LYS A 19 -27.28 -1.83 -1.96
CA LYS A 19 -27.52 -0.38 -2.00
C LYS A 19 -27.25 0.27 -0.64
N SER A 20 -27.57 -0.42 0.46
CA SER A 20 -27.32 0.09 1.81
C SER A 20 -25.83 0.25 2.12
N CYS A 21 -24.99 -0.71 1.72
CA CYS A 21 -23.54 -0.61 1.90
C CYS A 21 -23.01 0.63 1.16
N ARG A 22 -23.36 0.78 -0.12
CA ARG A 22 -22.93 1.94 -0.92
C ARG A 22 -23.42 3.28 -0.36
N THR A 23 -24.68 3.34 0.07
CA THR A 23 -25.25 4.54 0.68
C THR A 23 -24.52 4.88 1.97
N SER A 24 -24.24 3.90 2.83
CA SER A 24 -23.51 4.14 4.08
C SER A 24 -22.10 4.71 3.85
N LEU A 25 -21.37 4.19 2.85
CA LEU A 25 -20.06 4.75 2.47
C LEU A 25 -20.19 6.18 1.95
N SER A 26 -21.21 6.46 1.15
CA SER A 26 -21.45 7.80 0.59
C SER A 26 -21.84 8.82 1.67
N ASP A 27 -22.65 8.39 2.65
CA ASP A 27 -23.04 9.20 3.79
C ASP A 27 -21.84 9.50 4.69
N LEU A 28 -20.99 8.49 4.96
CA LEU A 28 -19.74 8.67 5.70
C LEU A 28 -18.81 9.66 4.99
N ARG A 29 -18.64 9.52 3.66
CA ARG A 29 -17.85 10.45 2.85
C ARG A 29 -18.37 11.87 2.96
N THR A 30 -19.69 12.06 2.84
CA THR A 30 -20.34 13.37 2.96
C THR A 30 -20.14 13.97 4.34
N LYS A 31 -20.25 13.14 5.39
CA LYS A 31 -20.00 13.56 6.77
C LYS A 31 -18.57 14.03 6.96
N ILE A 32 -17.58 13.24 6.56
CA ILE A 32 -16.15 13.62 6.65
C ILE A 32 -15.90 14.93 5.90
N GLN A 33 -16.46 15.06 4.69
CA GLN A 33 -16.29 16.27 3.89
C GLN A 33 -16.89 17.54 4.54
N ASN A 34 -17.95 17.40 5.33
CA ASN A 34 -18.59 18.51 6.02
C ASN A 34 -17.95 18.84 7.37
N ASP A 35 -17.46 17.82 8.08
CA ASP A 35 -16.97 17.96 9.46
C ASP A 35 -15.46 18.29 9.50
N CYS A 36 -14.69 17.92 8.47
CA CYS A 36 -13.24 18.13 8.41
C CYS A 36 -12.85 19.42 7.67
N ASP A 37 -11.84 20.14 8.17
CA ASP A 37 -11.20 21.23 7.45
C ASP A 37 -10.23 20.66 6.39
N PRO A 38 -10.46 20.87 5.09
CA PRO A 38 -9.64 20.29 4.02
C PRO A 38 -8.18 20.76 3.98
N LYS A 39 -7.82 21.80 4.76
CA LYS A 39 -6.44 22.30 4.88
C LYS A 39 -5.68 21.72 6.07
N HIS A 40 -6.39 21.37 7.14
CA HIS A 40 -5.79 20.95 8.41
C HIS A 40 -6.05 19.48 8.71
N ASP A 41 -7.24 18.99 8.38
CA ASP A 41 -7.66 17.60 8.57
C ASP A 41 -7.34 16.82 7.29
N VAL A 42 -6.07 16.49 7.14
CA VAL A 42 -5.53 15.71 6.01
C VAL A 42 -5.05 14.36 6.49
N PHE A 43 -5.14 13.36 5.61
CA PHE A 43 -4.62 12.04 5.84
C PHE A 43 -3.20 11.93 5.25
N ASP A 44 -2.19 11.75 6.09
CA ASP A 44 -0.81 11.49 5.64
C ASP A 44 -0.62 10.00 5.35
N HIS A 45 -0.19 9.68 4.13
CA HIS A 45 0.22 8.34 3.76
C HIS A 45 1.44 8.35 2.83
N ASN A 46 2.53 7.72 3.27
CA ASN A 46 3.81 7.66 2.54
C ASN A 46 4.35 9.05 2.14
N LEU A 47 4.28 10.04 3.04
CA LEU A 47 4.73 11.41 2.82
C LEU A 47 3.93 12.18 1.76
N ALA A 48 2.75 11.67 1.42
CA ALA A 48 1.76 12.33 0.59
C ALA A 48 0.54 12.66 1.44
N LEU A 49 0.06 13.90 1.31
CA LEU A 49 -1.13 14.36 1.99
C LEU A 49 -2.35 14.12 1.11
N TYR A 50 -3.37 13.55 1.71
CA TYR A 50 -4.63 13.24 1.06
C TYR A 50 -5.79 13.93 1.80
N PRO A 51 -6.92 14.17 1.13
CA PRO A 51 -8.14 14.58 1.83
C PRO A 51 -8.50 13.59 2.94
N ALA A 52 -9.13 14.05 4.02
CA ALA A 52 -9.67 13.16 5.06
C ALA A 52 -10.63 12.09 4.50
N THR A 53 -11.24 12.33 3.33
CA THR A 53 -12.09 11.36 2.64
C THR A 53 -11.31 10.20 2.00
N TYR A 54 -9.98 10.19 2.01
CA TYR A 54 -9.18 9.20 1.26
C TYR A 54 -9.57 7.76 1.51
N ILE A 55 -9.69 7.37 2.78
CA ILE A 55 -9.99 5.99 3.13
C ILE A 55 -11.38 5.57 2.65
N VAL A 56 -12.39 6.41 2.87
CA VAL A 56 -13.75 6.12 2.40
C VAL A 56 -13.86 6.18 0.87
N ASP A 57 -13.11 7.06 0.21
CA ASP A 57 -13.03 7.13 -1.25
C ASP A 57 -12.41 5.85 -1.83
N ARG A 58 -11.43 5.26 -1.15
CA ARG A 58 -10.88 3.93 -1.51
C ARG A 58 -11.92 2.82 -1.37
N TYR A 59 -12.71 2.82 -0.29
CA TYR A 59 -13.78 1.82 -0.13
C TYR A 59 -14.87 1.98 -1.19
N ILE A 60 -15.27 3.21 -1.51
CA ILE A 60 -16.23 3.48 -2.59
C ILE A 60 -15.67 3.02 -3.93
N TYR A 61 -14.41 3.32 -4.21
CA TYR A 61 -13.73 2.89 -5.43
C TYR A 61 -13.70 1.36 -5.58
N VAL A 62 -13.28 0.64 -4.54
CA VAL A 62 -13.25 -0.83 -4.54
C VAL A 62 -14.66 -1.41 -4.64
N TYR A 63 -15.63 -0.82 -3.96
CA TYR A 63 -17.05 -1.19 -4.09
C TYR A 63 -17.51 -1.05 -5.55
N ASP A 64 -17.27 0.09 -6.18
CA ASP A 64 -17.77 0.38 -7.52
C ASP A 64 -17.18 -0.59 -8.57
N ILE A 65 -15.92 -1.01 -8.40
CA ILE A 65 -15.29 -2.05 -9.23
C ILE A 65 -15.86 -3.44 -8.93
N SER A 66 -15.80 -3.89 -7.68
CA SER A 66 -16.14 -5.28 -7.30
C SER A 66 -17.64 -5.57 -7.50
N CYS A 67 -18.47 -4.55 -7.30
CA CYS A 67 -19.92 -4.62 -7.47
C CYS A 67 -20.38 -4.18 -8.86
N TYR A 68 -19.46 -4.05 -9.82
CA TYR A 68 -19.81 -3.70 -11.19
C TYR A 68 -20.72 -4.76 -11.79
N LYS A 69 -21.78 -4.30 -12.45
CA LYS A 69 -22.74 -5.15 -13.14
C LYS A 69 -22.68 -4.87 -14.62
N HIS A 70 -22.66 -5.95 -15.40
CA HIS A 70 -22.70 -5.88 -16.84
C HIS A 70 -23.91 -5.05 -17.30
N ARG A 71 -23.70 -4.06 -18.16
CA ARG A 71 -24.71 -3.06 -18.57
C ARG A 71 -25.96 -3.68 -19.17
N ASP A 72 -25.78 -4.68 -20.03
CA ASP A 72 -26.90 -5.31 -20.74
C ASP A 72 -27.61 -6.39 -19.93
N THR A 73 -26.87 -7.25 -19.23
CA THR A 73 -27.43 -8.42 -18.53
C THR A 73 -27.74 -8.17 -17.07
N GLY A 74 -27.11 -7.17 -16.44
CA GLY A 74 -27.21 -6.91 -15.01
C GLY A 74 -26.46 -7.91 -14.12
N ASN A 75 -25.74 -8.88 -14.70
CA ASN A 75 -24.97 -9.86 -13.96
C ASN A 75 -23.76 -9.21 -13.28
N ALA A 76 -23.42 -9.68 -12.08
CA ALA A 76 -22.22 -9.22 -11.39
C ALA A 76 -20.97 -9.71 -12.12
N CYS A 77 -20.03 -8.80 -12.38
CA CYS A 77 -18.90 -9.12 -13.23
C CYS A 77 -17.86 -10.03 -12.57
N ASP A 78 -17.68 -9.94 -11.24
CA ASP A 78 -16.87 -10.92 -10.51
C ASP A 78 -17.42 -12.35 -10.64
N TYR A 79 -18.74 -12.51 -10.70
CA TYR A 79 -19.36 -13.81 -10.98
C TYR A 79 -19.14 -14.25 -12.44
N VAL A 80 -19.29 -13.36 -13.41
CA VAL A 80 -19.03 -13.67 -14.83
C VAL A 80 -17.57 -14.10 -15.03
N LEU A 81 -16.62 -13.40 -14.40
CA LEU A 81 -15.19 -13.71 -14.46
C LEU A 81 -14.84 -15.04 -13.77
N SER A 82 -15.54 -15.40 -12.69
CA SER A 82 -15.32 -16.68 -12.00
C SER A 82 -15.80 -17.87 -12.84
N GLU A 83 -16.92 -17.73 -13.55
CA GLU A 83 -17.40 -18.75 -14.50
C GLU A 83 -16.39 -18.95 -15.63
N TRP A 84 -15.81 -17.86 -16.13
CA TRP A 84 -14.81 -17.90 -17.20
C TRP A 84 -13.53 -18.64 -16.85
N ARG A 85 -13.11 -18.57 -15.58
CA ARG A 85 -11.89 -19.23 -15.09
C ARG A 85 -11.96 -20.75 -15.24
N ASN A 86 -13.17 -21.31 -15.15
CA ASN A 86 -13.40 -22.74 -15.26
C ASN A 86 -13.80 -23.18 -16.67
N ASP A 87 -13.88 -22.24 -17.61
CA ASP A 87 -14.27 -22.51 -18.98
C ASP A 87 -13.08 -23.00 -19.82
N THR A 88 -13.37 -23.92 -20.75
CA THR A 88 -12.42 -24.42 -21.74
C THR A 88 -12.53 -23.67 -23.09
N ASP A 89 -13.52 -22.79 -23.21
CA ASP A 89 -13.72 -21.93 -24.37
C ASP A 89 -12.59 -20.90 -24.50
N SER A 90 -11.94 -20.89 -25.67
CA SER A 90 -10.85 -19.96 -26.02
C SER A 90 -11.35 -18.66 -26.65
N THR A 91 -12.66 -18.40 -26.65
CA THR A 91 -13.22 -17.17 -27.22
C THR A 91 -12.63 -15.95 -26.49
N PRO A 92 -12.02 -14.98 -27.21
CA PRO A 92 -11.50 -13.76 -26.59
C PRO A 92 -12.61 -12.96 -25.90
N ARG A 93 -12.41 -12.63 -24.62
CA ARG A 93 -13.40 -11.94 -23.77
C ARG A 93 -13.01 -10.51 -23.42
N GLU A 94 -11.89 -10.05 -23.98
CA GLU A 94 -11.30 -8.72 -23.78
C GLU A 94 -12.22 -7.54 -24.14
N CYS A 95 -13.25 -7.78 -24.96
CA CYS A 95 -14.23 -6.78 -25.35
C CYS A 95 -15.54 -6.82 -24.55
N ASP A 96 -15.67 -7.73 -23.60
CA ASP A 96 -16.85 -7.84 -22.75
C ASP A 96 -16.92 -6.67 -21.76
N ASP A 97 -18.14 -6.25 -21.41
CA ASP A 97 -18.35 -5.14 -20.47
C ASP A 97 -17.84 -5.47 -19.06
N CYS A 98 -17.77 -6.74 -18.68
CA CYS A 98 -17.15 -7.16 -17.43
C CYS A 98 -15.62 -7.00 -17.41
N ILE A 99 -14.99 -6.71 -18.54
CA ILE A 99 -13.59 -6.29 -18.62
C ILE A 99 -13.52 -4.77 -18.75
N LEU A 100 -14.19 -4.21 -19.75
CA LEU A 100 -14.04 -2.80 -20.12
C LEU A 100 -14.71 -1.84 -19.11
N GLY A 101 -15.77 -2.27 -18.42
CA GLY A 101 -16.46 -1.49 -17.41
C GLY A 101 -15.60 -1.19 -16.18
N PRO A 102 -15.02 -2.20 -15.51
CA PRO A 102 -14.05 -2.01 -14.45
C PRO A 102 -12.83 -1.18 -14.88
N MET A 103 -12.29 -1.40 -16.08
CA MET A 103 -11.21 -0.55 -16.62
C MET A 103 -11.64 0.92 -16.71
N GLN A 104 -12.88 1.20 -17.14
CA GLN A 104 -13.41 2.56 -17.18
C GLN A 104 -13.48 3.20 -15.79
N LEU A 105 -13.94 2.45 -14.79
CA LEU A 105 -13.99 2.94 -13.40
C LEU A 105 -12.59 3.23 -12.87
N GLU A 106 -11.62 2.38 -13.18
CA GLU A 106 -10.23 2.53 -12.77
C GLU A 106 -9.61 3.81 -13.35
N VAL A 107 -9.70 4.02 -14.66
CA VAL A 107 -9.07 5.17 -15.30
C VAL A 107 -9.76 6.51 -15.01
N ASN A 108 -11.02 6.49 -14.57
CA ASN A 108 -11.78 7.67 -14.18
C ASN A 108 -11.74 7.94 -12.67
N SER A 109 -11.15 7.04 -11.89
CA SER A 109 -10.95 7.21 -10.46
C SER A 109 -9.58 7.83 -10.20
N PRO A 110 -9.47 8.94 -9.45
CA PRO A 110 -8.17 9.49 -9.07
C PRO A 110 -7.31 8.54 -8.21
N ILE A 111 -7.90 7.45 -7.70
CA ILE A 111 -7.21 6.39 -6.95
C ILE A 111 -6.65 5.30 -7.88
N GLY A 112 -7.42 4.90 -8.90
CA GLY A 112 -7.04 3.84 -9.83
C GLY A 112 -6.24 4.32 -11.04
N HIS A 113 -6.35 5.61 -11.34
CA HIS A 113 -5.81 6.22 -12.55
C HIS A 113 -4.28 6.21 -12.59
N THR A 114 -3.74 5.73 -13.71
CA THR A 114 -2.36 5.96 -14.15
C THR A 114 -2.35 6.19 -15.66
N GLU A 115 -1.35 6.88 -16.18
CA GLU A 115 -1.20 7.07 -17.64
C GLU A 115 -1.08 5.74 -18.40
N ALA A 116 -0.42 4.74 -17.79
CA ALA A 116 -0.30 3.40 -18.38
C ALA A 116 -1.68 2.73 -18.54
N ARG A 117 -2.47 2.67 -17.47
CA ARG A 117 -3.82 2.09 -17.49
C ARG A 117 -4.78 2.86 -18.39
N ALA A 118 -4.65 4.18 -18.42
CA ALA A 118 -5.41 5.02 -19.36
C ALA A 118 -5.05 4.71 -20.82
N GLY A 119 -3.78 4.45 -21.11
CA GLY A 119 -3.31 3.98 -22.42
C GLY A 119 -3.89 2.61 -22.79
N GLU A 120 -3.82 1.65 -21.88
CA GLU A 120 -4.39 0.30 -22.05
C GLU A 120 -5.90 0.35 -22.31
N PHE A 121 -6.65 1.12 -21.52
CA PHE A 121 -8.09 1.29 -21.71
C PHE A 121 -8.43 1.91 -23.07
N LYS A 122 -7.72 2.97 -23.47
CA LYS A 122 -7.92 3.60 -24.79
C LYS A 122 -7.63 2.62 -25.93
N ALA A 123 -6.58 1.81 -25.80
CA ALA A 123 -6.26 0.78 -26.78
C ALA A 123 -7.35 -0.30 -26.83
N ALA A 124 -7.82 -0.78 -25.66
CA ALA A 124 -8.85 -1.80 -25.56
C ALA A 124 -10.17 -1.35 -26.22
N ILE A 125 -10.71 -0.19 -25.85
CA ILE A 125 -11.97 0.30 -26.42
C ILE A 125 -11.86 0.56 -27.93
N SER A 126 -10.68 0.98 -28.41
CA SER A 126 -10.41 1.16 -29.84
C SER A 126 -10.38 -0.19 -30.57
N SER A 127 -9.70 -1.19 -30.02
CA SER A 127 -9.60 -2.52 -30.61
C SER A 127 -10.96 -3.21 -30.70
N CYS A 128 -11.79 -3.02 -29.67
CA CYS A 128 -13.12 -3.60 -29.57
C CYS A 128 -14.19 -2.83 -30.37
N SER A 129 -13.86 -1.67 -30.94
CA SER A 129 -14.81 -0.81 -31.68
C SER A 129 -16.09 -0.47 -30.90
N VAL A 130 -15.98 -0.40 -29.57
CA VAL A 130 -17.11 -0.17 -28.65
C VAL A 130 -17.40 1.32 -28.45
N LYS A 131 -18.65 1.63 -28.09
CA LYS A 131 -19.12 3.00 -27.76
C LYS A 131 -19.68 3.01 -26.34
N GLY A 132 -19.82 4.21 -25.75
CA GLY A 132 -20.39 4.37 -24.40
C GLY A 132 -19.38 4.28 -23.26
N TYR A 133 -18.10 4.14 -23.58
CA TYR A 133 -16.99 4.24 -22.64
C TYR A 133 -16.43 5.66 -22.67
N THR A 134 -16.49 6.35 -21.53
CA THR A 134 -16.01 7.72 -21.35
C THR A 134 -14.73 7.75 -20.52
N TYR A 135 -13.86 8.70 -20.82
CA TYR A 135 -12.60 8.93 -20.10
C TYR A 135 -12.51 10.40 -19.70
N THR A 136 -12.31 10.67 -18.40
CA THR A 136 -12.34 12.01 -17.82
C THR A 136 -10.98 12.52 -17.33
N SER A 137 -9.93 11.69 -17.32
CA SER A 137 -8.57 12.04 -16.89
C SER A 137 -8.55 12.78 -15.54
N PRO A 138 -8.79 12.08 -14.42
CA PRO A 138 -8.90 12.71 -13.12
C PRO A 138 -7.58 13.35 -12.69
N PRO A 139 -7.60 14.47 -11.94
CA PRO A 139 -6.38 15.03 -11.35
C PRO A 139 -5.79 14.06 -10.31
N PRO A 140 -4.47 14.18 -10.00
CA PRO A 140 -3.85 13.39 -8.95
C PRO A 140 -4.59 13.55 -7.62
N TYR A 141 -4.79 12.43 -6.90
CA TYR A 141 -5.50 12.43 -5.62
C TYR A 141 -4.70 13.06 -4.48
N VAL A 142 -3.37 13.13 -4.62
CA VAL A 142 -2.45 13.74 -3.66
C VAL A 142 -2.63 15.26 -3.67
N GLN A 143 -2.82 15.86 -2.49
CA GLN A 143 -2.78 17.31 -2.35
C GLN A 143 -1.33 17.79 -2.51
N SER A 144 -1.11 18.67 -3.49
CA SER A 144 0.16 19.38 -3.61
C SER A 144 0.26 20.42 -2.50
N GLN A 145 1.20 20.25 -1.57
CA GLN A 145 1.61 21.33 -0.69
C GLN A 145 2.97 21.88 -1.12
N THR A 146 3.02 23.18 -1.39
CA THR A 146 4.22 23.99 -1.16
C THR A 146 4.58 23.85 0.32
N SER A 147 5.74 23.29 0.60
CA SER A 147 6.30 23.10 1.94
C SER A 147 6.39 24.44 2.69
N THR A 148 5.46 24.69 3.61
CA THR A 148 5.64 25.65 4.70
C THR A 148 5.72 24.88 5.99
N SER A 149 6.92 24.84 6.57
CA SER A 149 7.24 24.23 7.86
C SER A 149 6.33 24.79 8.97
N PRO A 150 5.59 23.95 9.71
CA PRO A 150 4.98 24.38 10.96
C PRO A 150 6.06 24.47 12.05
N GLU A 151 5.92 25.44 12.96
CA GLU A 151 6.69 25.53 14.20
C GLU A 151 6.43 24.28 15.06
N SER A 152 7.50 23.59 15.41
CA SER A 152 7.50 22.38 16.25
C SER A 152 7.46 22.78 17.74
N PRO A 153 6.82 22.01 18.64
CA PRO A 153 6.91 22.27 20.07
C PRO A 153 8.34 21.99 20.57
N THR A 154 8.72 22.72 21.62
CA THR A 154 10.05 22.78 22.22
C THR A 154 10.42 21.47 22.93
N VAL A 155 10.75 20.43 22.16
CA VAL A 155 11.57 19.30 22.63
C VAL A 155 12.84 19.35 21.80
N VAL A 156 13.98 19.39 22.49
CA VAL A 156 15.31 19.48 21.88
C VAL A 156 15.46 18.34 20.88
N PRO A 157 15.54 18.60 19.56
CA PRO A 157 15.67 17.53 18.58
C PRO A 157 17.02 16.86 18.79
N GLN A 158 17.03 15.55 19.07
CA GLN A 158 18.17 14.75 18.64
C GLN A 158 18.22 14.82 17.12
N ASP A 159 19.44 14.93 16.60
CA ASP A 159 19.76 15.18 15.19
C ASP A 159 19.38 13.97 14.33
N TRP A 160 18.08 13.81 14.09
CA TRP A 160 17.50 12.80 13.21
C TRP A 160 17.70 13.29 11.76
N SER A 161 18.94 13.31 11.29
CA SER A 161 19.25 13.71 9.91
C SER A 161 18.83 12.62 8.92
N ALA A 162 17.52 12.56 8.65
CA ALA A 162 16.94 11.48 7.88
C ALA A 162 17.28 11.56 6.40
N ARG A 163 18.27 10.78 5.99
CA ARG A 163 18.14 10.07 4.73
C ARG A 163 17.07 9.00 4.96
N ARG A 164 16.02 9.00 4.13
CA ARG A 164 15.10 7.85 4.07
C ARG A 164 15.93 6.58 4.01
N MET A 165 15.63 5.62 4.88
CA MET A 165 16.21 4.30 4.79
C MET A 165 15.83 3.72 3.43
N SER A 166 16.84 3.58 2.58
CA SER A 166 16.73 2.96 1.27
C SER A 166 17.20 1.52 1.41
N SER A 167 16.47 0.57 0.83
CA SER A 167 16.93 -0.81 0.67
C SER A 167 18.03 -0.93 -0.41
N GLU A 168 18.45 0.19 -1.00
CA GLU A 168 19.61 0.24 -1.87
C GLU A 168 20.88 -0.16 -1.13
N CYS A 169 21.79 -0.79 -1.88
CA CYS A 169 23.06 -1.23 -1.35
C CYS A 169 23.96 -0.07 -0.98
N ALA A 170 24.09 0.19 0.32
CA ALA A 170 25.02 1.19 0.84
C ALA A 170 26.42 0.60 0.95
N THR A 171 26.53 -0.62 1.50
CA THR A 171 27.80 -1.34 1.66
C THR A 171 27.58 -2.84 1.49
N THR A 172 28.66 -3.62 1.49
CA THR A 172 28.60 -5.09 1.42
C THR A 172 29.22 -5.73 2.65
N TYR A 173 28.67 -6.86 3.08
CA TYR A 173 29.15 -7.65 4.20
C TYR A 173 29.39 -9.10 3.80
N ARG A 174 30.56 -9.64 4.13
CA ARG A 174 30.86 -11.06 3.92
C ARG A 174 30.39 -11.85 5.14
N VAL A 175 29.42 -12.73 4.95
CA VAL A 175 28.88 -13.60 6.01
C VAL A 175 29.99 -14.48 6.56
N GLN A 176 30.13 -14.50 7.88
CA GLN A 176 31.07 -15.32 8.62
C GLN A 176 30.40 -16.60 9.13
N GLU A 177 31.22 -17.57 9.53
CA GLU A 177 30.71 -18.79 10.16
C GLU A 177 30.03 -18.46 11.50
N GLY A 178 28.78 -18.89 11.65
CA GLY A 178 27.97 -18.66 12.86
C GLY A 178 27.13 -17.38 12.85
N ASP A 179 27.17 -16.58 11.78
CA ASP A 179 26.31 -15.41 11.65
C ASP A 179 24.82 -15.78 11.51
N THR A 180 23.97 -14.89 12.02
CA THR A 180 22.53 -14.83 11.76
C THR A 180 22.18 -13.44 11.23
N CYS A 181 21.03 -13.26 10.55
CA CYS A 181 20.62 -11.91 10.15
C CYS A 181 20.51 -10.95 11.34
N ASP A 182 20.12 -11.46 12.51
CA ASP A 182 20.02 -10.64 13.72
C ASP A 182 21.39 -10.26 14.28
N SER A 183 22.38 -11.17 14.26
CA SER A 183 23.75 -10.83 14.68
C SER A 183 24.38 -9.83 13.72
N ILE A 184 24.13 -9.97 12.42
CA ILE A 184 24.60 -9.04 11.39
C ILE A 184 23.89 -7.69 11.54
N ALA A 185 22.56 -7.67 11.69
CA ALA A 185 21.77 -6.46 11.89
C ALA A 185 22.28 -5.61 13.05
N VAL A 186 22.55 -6.23 14.20
CA VAL A 186 23.14 -5.55 15.35
C VAL A 186 24.56 -5.08 15.08
N ALA A 187 25.43 -5.96 14.58
CA ALA A 187 26.85 -5.65 14.41
C ALA A 187 27.09 -4.60 13.32
N GLN A 188 26.22 -4.55 12.32
CA GLN A 188 26.31 -3.63 11.19
C GLN A 188 25.40 -2.42 11.32
N GLU A 189 24.61 -2.34 12.39
CA GLU A 189 23.68 -1.23 12.65
C GLU A 189 22.68 -1.06 11.52
N VAL A 190 22.06 -2.16 11.07
CA VAL A 190 21.06 -2.18 9.99
C VAL A 190 19.79 -2.91 10.46
N PRO A 191 18.60 -2.51 10.00
CA PRO A 191 17.36 -3.16 10.38
C PRO A 191 17.23 -4.55 9.71
N SER A 192 16.69 -5.54 10.46
CA SER A 192 16.66 -6.94 10.00
C SER A 192 15.85 -7.13 8.72
N ARG A 193 14.74 -6.39 8.56
CA ARG A 193 13.86 -6.53 7.39
C ARG A 193 14.50 -5.98 6.12
N ASP A 194 15.07 -4.79 6.15
CA ASP A 194 15.73 -4.23 4.97
C ASP A 194 17.00 -5.00 4.59
N LEU A 195 17.71 -5.59 5.58
CA LEU A 195 18.80 -6.53 5.31
C LEU A 195 18.32 -7.74 4.49
N VAL A 196 17.21 -8.36 4.88
CA VAL A 196 16.65 -9.51 4.15
C VAL A 196 16.18 -9.08 2.75
N GLU A 197 15.46 -7.97 2.64
CA GLU A 197 14.88 -7.51 1.38
C GLU A 197 15.92 -7.01 0.38
N ALA A 198 17.04 -6.45 0.84
CA ALA A 198 18.17 -6.07 -0.01
C ALA A 198 18.88 -7.30 -0.63
N ASN A 199 18.59 -8.51 -0.15
CA ASN A 199 19.27 -9.74 -0.53
C ASN A 199 18.28 -10.81 -0.99
N HIS A 200 17.91 -10.79 -2.27
CA HIS A 200 16.95 -11.72 -2.89
C HIS A 200 17.23 -13.23 -2.71
N LYS A 201 18.44 -13.61 -2.28
CA LYS A 201 18.81 -15.00 -1.95
C LYS A 201 18.34 -15.43 -0.57
N LEU A 202 18.03 -14.46 0.30
CA LEU A 202 17.43 -14.69 1.60
C LEU A 202 15.90 -14.70 1.44
N ASP A 203 15.24 -15.63 2.12
CA ASP A 203 13.78 -15.57 2.27
C ASP A 203 13.36 -14.59 3.37
N GLY A 204 12.06 -14.32 3.50
CA GLY A 204 11.50 -13.37 4.47
C GLY A 204 11.78 -13.68 5.95
N TRP A 205 12.34 -14.84 6.27
CA TRP A 205 12.74 -15.29 7.61
C TRP A 205 14.26 -15.47 7.73
N CYS A 206 15.06 -14.85 6.85
CA CYS A 206 16.51 -15.03 6.76
C CYS A 206 16.94 -16.47 6.40
N GLY A 207 16.06 -17.27 5.80
CA GLY A 207 16.44 -18.57 5.25
C GLY A 207 17.37 -18.40 4.06
N GLY A 208 18.39 -19.26 3.96
CA GLY A 208 19.38 -19.22 2.87
C GLY A 208 20.66 -18.44 3.18
N LEU A 209 20.84 -17.93 4.41
CA LEU A 209 22.09 -17.33 4.85
C LEU A 209 23.21 -18.39 4.94
N GLU A 210 24.30 -18.18 4.20
CA GLU A 210 25.43 -19.10 4.17
C GLU A 210 26.76 -18.35 4.39
N ALA A 211 27.67 -18.96 5.16
CA ALA A 211 29.01 -18.42 5.35
C ALA A 211 29.74 -18.26 4.01
N GLY A 212 30.38 -17.10 3.83
CA GLY A 212 31.01 -16.73 2.57
C GLY A 212 30.08 -16.12 1.53
N MET A 213 28.79 -15.92 1.82
CA MET A 213 27.92 -15.08 1.00
C MET A 213 28.29 -13.59 1.16
N ASP A 214 28.21 -12.82 0.08
CA ASP A 214 28.26 -11.35 0.16
C ASP A 214 26.83 -10.83 0.26
N LEU A 215 26.49 -10.21 1.39
CA LEU A 215 25.24 -9.50 1.59
C LEU A 215 25.39 -8.03 1.24
N CYS A 216 24.33 -7.50 0.68
CA CYS A 216 24.08 -6.09 0.57
C CYS A 216 23.56 -5.53 1.91
N LEU A 217 24.20 -4.50 2.44
CA LEU A 217 23.77 -3.80 3.64
C LEU A 217 23.08 -2.47 3.27
N PRO A 218 21.90 -2.19 3.82
CA PRO A 218 21.27 -0.88 3.70
C PRO A 218 22.04 0.18 4.52
N ALA A 219 21.55 1.41 4.54
CA ALA A 219 22.15 2.47 5.34
C ALA A 219 22.15 2.14 6.85
N LYS A 220 23.15 2.66 7.56
CA LYS A 220 23.25 2.43 9.01
C LYS A 220 22.26 3.28 9.79
N CYS A 221 21.75 2.73 10.88
CA CYS A 221 20.86 3.37 11.84
C CYS A 221 21.08 2.80 13.24
N LYS A 222 20.73 3.56 14.27
CA LYS A 222 20.58 3.03 15.62
C LYS A 222 19.43 2.02 15.61
N VAL A 223 19.76 0.77 15.90
CA VAL A 223 18.78 -0.32 15.91
C VAL A 223 18.17 -0.55 17.29
N HIS A 224 16.90 -0.94 17.31
CA HIS A 224 16.18 -1.40 18.49
C HIS A 224 15.66 -2.83 18.25
N PRO A 225 15.94 -3.79 19.16
CA PRO A 225 15.36 -5.13 19.10
C PRO A 225 13.88 -5.07 19.48
N LEU A 226 12.98 -5.43 18.57
CA LEU A 226 11.56 -5.51 18.90
C LEU A 226 11.30 -6.62 19.92
N LYS A 227 10.68 -6.24 21.02
CA LYS A 227 10.21 -7.11 22.10
C LYS A 227 8.69 -7.26 22.05
N PRO A 228 8.14 -8.36 22.61
CA PRO A 228 6.70 -8.58 22.66
C PRO A 228 5.91 -7.46 23.35
N GLU A 229 6.52 -6.78 24.32
CA GLU A 229 5.95 -5.66 25.06
C GLU A 229 6.05 -4.30 24.34
N ASP A 230 6.85 -4.18 23.29
CA ASP A 230 7.02 -2.90 22.61
C ASP A 230 5.73 -2.48 21.91
N SER A 231 5.37 -1.22 22.12
CA SER A 231 4.38 -0.49 21.34
C SER A 231 5.05 0.69 20.65
N CYS A 232 4.47 1.19 19.56
CA CYS A 232 5.02 2.41 18.97
C CYS A 232 5.01 3.57 19.96
N GLU A 233 3.98 3.72 20.79
CA GLU A 233 3.96 4.75 21.83
C GLU A 233 5.16 4.66 22.77
N SER A 234 5.50 3.45 23.23
CA SER A 234 6.66 3.21 24.09
C SER A 234 7.99 3.50 23.39
N LEU A 235 8.09 3.22 22.08
CA LEU A 235 9.29 3.50 21.29
C LEU A 235 9.46 5.00 21.01
N LEU A 236 8.37 5.69 20.69
CA LEU A 236 8.37 7.14 20.47
C LEU A 236 8.78 7.87 21.74
N GLU A 237 8.27 7.45 22.90
CA GLU A 237 8.67 8.01 24.19
C GLU A 237 10.14 7.68 24.51
N ALA A 238 10.54 6.42 24.40
CA ALA A 238 11.88 5.97 24.75
C ALA A 238 12.99 6.62 23.90
N TYR A 239 12.69 6.92 22.63
CA TYR A 239 13.66 7.49 21.70
C TYR A 239 13.42 8.96 21.37
N GLY A 240 12.41 9.60 21.98
CA GLY A 240 12.05 10.99 21.69
C GLY A 240 11.75 11.21 20.20
N ALA A 241 11.22 10.19 19.53
CA ALA A 241 10.94 10.21 18.10
C ALA A 241 9.50 10.66 17.84
N GLY A 242 9.29 11.42 16.76
CA GLY A 242 7.95 11.62 16.21
C GLY A 242 7.47 10.38 15.46
N GLN A 243 6.16 10.12 15.44
CA GLN A 243 5.58 9.00 14.69
C GLN A 243 6.01 9.01 13.21
N LYS A 244 6.07 10.19 12.61
CA LYS A 244 6.59 10.42 11.26
C LYS A 244 8.06 10.01 11.15
N SER A 245 8.91 10.43 12.08
CA SER A 245 10.34 10.09 12.10
C SER A 245 10.56 8.58 12.20
N LEU A 246 9.83 7.88 13.09
CA LEU A 246 9.93 6.42 13.21
C LEU A 246 9.48 5.71 11.92
N ALA A 247 8.41 6.19 11.28
CA ALA A 247 7.95 5.65 10.00
C ALA A 247 8.92 5.97 8.84
N GLU A 248 9.60 7.12 8.85
CA GLU A 248 10.58 7.48 7.81
C GLU A 248 11.84 6.61 7.84
N TRP A 249 12.26 6.17 9.04
CA TRP A 249 13.33 5.17 9.20
C TRP A 249 12.87 3.73 8.93
N ASN A 250 11.56 3.46 9.03
CA ASN A 250 11.00 2.14 8.80
C ASN A 250 9.75 2.26 7.92
N PRO A 251 9.88 2.54 6.60
CA PRO A 251 8.74 2.87 5.73
C PRO A 251 7.69 1.75 5.60
N ARG A 252 8.03 0.53 6.03
CA ARG A 252 7.14 -0.64 6.07
C ARG A 252 6.50 -0.88 7.44
N LEU A 253 6.85 -0.11 8.48
CA LEU A 253 5.94 0.13 9.60
C LEU A 253 4.76 0.91 9.01
N TYR A 254 3.60 0.28 8.92
CA TYR A 254 2.38 0.99 8.55
C TYR A 254 2.26 2.24 9.44
N ILE A 255 1.93 3.40 8.85
CA ILE A 255 1.89 4.70 9.57
C ILE A 255 1.05 4.65 10.84
N GLN A 256 0.06 3.75 10.95
CA GLN A 256 -0.76 3.54 12.15
C GLN A 256 -0.07 2.73 13.26
N CYS A 257 1.14 2.21 13.04
CA CYS A 257 1.83 1.31 13.96
C CYS A 257 1.07 0.01 14.31
N ASP A 258 -0.01 -0.31 13.61
CA ASP A 258 -0.88 -1.46 13.86
C ASP A 258 -0.19 -2.82 13.66
N ASN A 259 0.89 -2.84 12.87
CA ASN A 259 1.60 -4.06 12.48
C ASN A 259 2.93 -4.27 13.23
N LEU A 260 3.25 -3.50 14.27
CA LEU A 260 4.51 -3.67 15.02
C LEU A 260 4.69 -5.11 15.54
N LYS A 261 3.58 -5.75 15.96
CA LYS A 261 3.56 -7.14 16.44
C LYS A 261 3.75 -8.21 15.36
N ALA A 262 3.60 -7.83 14.08
CA ALA A 262 3.85 -8.71 12.93
C ALA A 262 5.31 -8.63 12.44
N ILE A 263 6.15 -7.85 13.12
CA ILE A 263 7.56 -7.66 12.79
C ILE A 263 8.40 -8.26 13.91
N THR A 264 9.49 -8.90 13.52
CA THR A 264 10.49 -9.48 14.43
C THR A 264 11.87 -8.99 14.02
N GLY A 265 12.83 -9.07 14.93
CA GLY A 265 14.20 -8.58 14.69
C GLY A 265 14.35 -7.09 15.05
N TYR A 266 15.18 -6.39 14.29
CA TYR A 266 15.62 -5.03 14.61
C TYR A 266 15.00 -3.97 13.70
N ILE A 267 14.58 -2.86 14.30
CA ILE A 267 14.08 -1.66 13.59
C ILE A 267 15.02 -0.47 13.81
N CYS A 268 14.97 0.52 12.94
CA CYS A 268 15.70 1.77 13.10
C CYS A 268 14.96 2.75 14.02
N VAL A 269 15.68 3.38 14.94
CA VAL A 269 15.11 4.36 15.90
C VAL A 269 15.91 5.66 15.98
N GLY A 270 16.74 5.95 14.97
CA GLY A 270 17.51 7.19 14.83
C GLY A 270 18.87 7.01 14.21
#